data_AF-A0A6B2XXE7-F1
#
_entry.id   AF-A0A6B2XXE7-F1
#
_cell.length_a   1.000
_cell.length_b   1.000
_cell.length_c   1.000
_cell.angle_alpha   90.00
_cell.angle_beta   90.00
_cell.angle_gamma   90.00
#
_symmetry.space_group_name_H-M   'P 1'
#
loop_
_entity.id
_entity.type
_entity.pdbx_description
1 polymer ?
#
loop_
_entity_poly.entity_id
_entity_poly.type
_entity_poly.pdbx_seq_one_letter_code
_entity_poly.pdbx_strand_id
1 'polypeptide(L)'
;TLISIVFFVGYDWWFGRKDGRTLGKRALGLRVAMLNDGSVPPSGAALGRAAMLWLPALICCPCLWQIVLIVSILVDKPYKQGLHDKVGKTVVVTA
;
A
#
# COMPACT_ATOMS: atom_id res chain seq x y z
N THR A 1 -11.20 16.71 3.28
CA THR A 1 -10.66 15.97 2.11
C THR A 1 -9.17 16.16 1.94
N LEU A 2 -8.67 17.39 1.70
CA LEU A 2 -7.23 17.61 1.46
C LEU A 2 -6.36 17.28 2.68
N ILE A 3 -6.77 17.73 3.87
CA ILE A 3 -6.13 17.39 5.15
C ILE A 3 -6.09 15.86 5.34
N SER A 4 -7.22 15.17 5.12
CA SER A 4 -7.32 13.71 5.22
C SER A 4 -6.36 13.00 4.25
N ILE A 5 -6.27 13.46 3.00
CA ILE A 5 -5.33 12.92 2.00
C ILE A 5 -3.90 13.04 2.51
N VAL A 6 -3.50 14.22 2.99
CA VAL A 6 -2.15 14.45 3.52
C VAL A 6 -1.86 13.52 4.70
N PHE A 7 -2.80 13.38 5.64
CA PHE A 7 -2.63 12.48 6.79
C PHE A 7 -2.51 11.01 6.36
N PHE A 8 -3.42 10.50 5.54
CA PHE A 8 -3.43 9.09 5.16
C PHE A 8 -2.28 8.71 4.22
N VAL A 9 -2.07 9.49 3.15
CA VAL A 9 -0.96 9.27 2.21
C VAL A 9 0.37 9.50 2.91
N GLY A 10 0.51 10.59 3.67
CA GLY A 10 1.73 10.90 4.41
C GLY A 10 2.07 9.85 5.46
N TYR A 11 1.08 9.34 6.19
CA TYR A 11 1.24 8.25 7.15
C TYR A 11 1.73 6.96 6.47
N ASP A 12 1.02 6.46 5.45
CA ASP A 12 1.42 5.20 4.81
C ASP A 12 2.74 5.34 4.03
N TRP A 13 3.01 6.51 3.44
CA TRP A 13 4.29 6.82 2.81
C TRP A 13 5.44 6.79 3.81
N TRP A 14 5.32 7.52 4.93
CA TRP A 14 6.38 7.62 5.94
C TRP A 14 6.74 6.26 6.53
N PHE A 15 5.74 5.49 6.96
CA PHE A 15 5.95 4.16 7.52
C PHE A 15 6.41 3.16 6.44
N GLY A 16 5.92 3.30 5.21
CA GLY A 16 6.34 2.50 4.06
C GLY A 16 7.82 2.69 3.74
N ARG A 17 8.31 3.93 3.66
CA ARG A 17 9.71 4.23 3.33
C ARG A 17 10.69 3.95 4.48
N LYS A 18 10.23 3.98 5.73
CA LYS A 18 11.10 3.85 6.89
C LYS A 18 11.39 2.39 7.21
N ASP A 19 10.34 1.61 7.42
CA ASP A 19 10.46 0.22 7.86
C ASP A 19 9.62 -0.75 7.02
N GLY A 20 8.86 -0.27 6.03
CA GLY A 20 7.89 -1.06 5.29
C GLY A 20 6.69 -1.51 6.13
N ARG A 21 6.50 -0.97 7.34
CA ARG A 21 5.52 -1.46 8.33
C ARG A 21 4.81 -0.31 9.02
N THR A 22 3.48 -0.26 8.92
CA THR A 22 2.62 0.56 9.78
C THR A 22 2.41 -0.11 11.14
N LEU A 23 1.84 0.58 12.12
CA LEU A 23 1.61 0.03 13.47
C LEU A 23 0.79 -1.26 13.44
N GLY A 24 -0.28 -1.31 12.64
CA GLY A 24 -1.08 -2.53 12.46
C GLY A 24 -0.29 -3.67 11.81
N LYS A 25 0.54 -3.38 10.81
CA LYS A 25 1.42 -4.38 10.18
C LYS A 25 2.45 -4.94 11.16
N ARG A 26 3.00 -4.11 12.06
CA ARG A 26 3.89 -4.57 13.13
C ARG A 26 3.19 -5.53 14.08
N ALA A 27 1.96 -5.21 14.49
CA ALA A 27 1.17 -6.08 15.35
C ALA A 27 0.85 -7.44 14.71
N LEU A 28 0.68 -7.47 13.38
CA LEU A 28 0.41 -8.70 12.62
C LEU A 28 1.67 -9.44 12.15
N GLY A 29 2.87 -8.96 12.48
CA GLY A 29 4.11 -9.54 11.96
C GLY A 29 4.19 -9.51 10.43
N LEU A 30 3.75 -8.41 9.81
CA LEU A 30 3.74 -8.21 8.37
C LEU A 30 4.65 -7.05 7.97
N ARG A 31 5.21 -7.11 6.75
CA ARG A 31 5.97 -6.02 6.15
C ARG A 31 5.78 -5.91 4.65
N VAL A 32 5.92 -4.69 4.15
CA VAL A 32 6.01 -4.41 2.72
C VAL A 32 7.48 -4.51 2.33
N ALA A 33 7.74 -5.28 1.28
CA ALA A 33 9.05 -5.47 0.67
C ALA A 33 8.95 -5.16 -0.83
N MET A 34 10.05 -4.75 -1.43
CA MET A 34 10.16 -4.66 -2.88
C MET A 34 10.13 -6.05 -3.51
N LEU A 35 9.41 -6.20 -4.63
CA LEU A 35 9.21 -7.50 -5.29
C LEU A 35 10.51 -8.07 -5.87
N ASN A 36 11.44 -7.22 -6.30
CA ASN A 36 12.69 -7.61 -6.96
C ASN A 36 13.78 -8.09 -5.98
N ASP A 37 13.90 -7.48 -4.81
CA ASP A 37 15.05 -7.69 -3.90
C ASP A 37 14.64 -7.84 -2.42
N GLY A 38 13.36 -7.69 -2.07
CA GLY A 38 12.88 -7.78 -0.69
C GLY A 38 13.29 -6.61 0.20
N SER A 39 13.91 -5.56 -0.34
CA SER A 39 14.32 -4.36 0.39
C SER A 39 13.13 -3.52 0.85
N VAL A 40 13.37 -2.57 1.75
CA VAL A 40 12.35 -1.59 2.16
C VAL A 40 12.03 -0.69 0.97
N PRO A 41 10.74 -0.43 0.67
CA PRO A 41 10.36 0.37 -0.48
C PRO A 41 11.01 1.77 -0.47
N PRO A 42 11.67 2.20 -1.55
CA PRO A 42 12.18 3.56 -1.65
C PRO A 42 11.03 4.57 -1.66
N SER A 43 11.34 5.83 -1.35
CA SER A 43 10.34 6.91 -1.18
C SER A 43 9.32 6.99 -2.32
N GLY A 44 9.75 6.87 -3.58
CA GLY A 44 8.86 6.92 -4.75
C GLY A 44 7.91 5.73 -4.84
N ALA A 45 8.39 4.51 -4.57
CA ALA A 45 7.56 3.31 -4.55
C ALA A 45 6.55 3.35 -3.41
N ALA A 46 6.99 3.77 -2.21
CA ALA A 46 6.12 3.96 -1.06
C ALA A 46 5.04 5.02 -1.32
N LEU A 47 5.39 6.13 -1.98
CA LEU A 47 4.46 7.21 -2.29
C LEU A 47 3.45 6.79 -3.36
N GLY A 48 3.89 6.13 -4.43
CA GLY A 48 3.02 5.62 -5.48
C GLY A 48 2.00 4.61 -4.93
N ARG A 49 2.46 3.71 -4.06
CA ARG A 49 1.61 2.77 -3.32
C ARG A 49 0.58 3.51 -2.44
N ALA A 50 1.02 4.48 -1.63
CA ALA A 50 0.13 5.22 -0.74
C ALA A 50 -0.89 6.08 -1.50
N ALA A 51 -0.48 6.74 -2.58
CA ALA A 51 -1.33 7.55 -3.43
C ALA A 51 -2.41 6.69 -4.11
N MET A 52 -2.03 5.56 -4.70
CA MET A 52 -2.99 4.64 -5.34
C MET A 52 -3.96 4.03 -4.32
N LEU A 53 -3.50 3.79 -3.09
CA LEU A 53 -4.34 3.27 -2.02
C LEU A 53 -5.41 4.29 -1.59
N TRP A 54 -5.01 5.55 -1.34
CA TRP A 54 -5.87 6.53 -0.65
C TRP A 54 -6.55 7.56 -1.56
N LEU A 55 -5.96 7.98 -2.69
CA LEU A 55 -6.56 9.02 -3.54
C LEU A 55 -7.93 8.61 -4.10
N PRO A 56 -8.09 7.41 -4.70
CA PRO A 56 -9.40 7.03 -5.24
C PRO A 56 -10.43 6.77 -4.13
N ALA A 57 -9.97 6.27 -2.97
CA ALA A 57 -10.79 6.06 -1.79
C ALA A 57 -11.39 7.37 -1.25
N LEU A 58 -10.61 8.45 -1.24
CA LEU A 58 -10.98 9.72 -0.61
C LEU A 58 -11.66 10.71 -1.57
N ILE A 59 -11.47 10.57 -2.89
CA ILE A 59 -11.98 11.52 -3.89
C ILE A 59 -13.26 11.03 -4.56
N CYS A 60 -13.30 9.76 -4.97
CA CYS A 60 -14.34 9.28 -5.89
C CYS A 60 -15.38 8.42 -5.17
N CYS A 61 -14.98 7.29 -4.58
CA CYS A 61 -15.93 6.31 -4.01
C CYS A 61 -15.26 5.42 -2.94
N PRO A 62 -15.49 5.65 -1.63
CA PRO A 62 -14.86 4.89 -0.56
C PRO A 62 -15.40 3.46 -0.37
N CYS A 63 -16.46 3.03 -1.06
CA CYS A 63 -16.92 1.63 -0.98
C CYS A 63 -16.47 0.86 -2.22
N LEU A 64 -16.68 1.45 -3.41
CA LEU A 64 -16.32 0.83 -4.68
C LEU A 64 -14.80 0.63 -4.80
N TRP A 65 -13.99 1.58 -4.31
CA TRP A 65 -12.55 1.44 -4.40
C TRP A 65 -12.01 0.27 -3.58
N GLN A 66 -12.51 0.06 -2.35
CA GLN A 66 -12.06 -1.07 -1.54
C GLN A 66 -12.51 -2.40 -2.15
N ILE A 67 -13.68 -2.46 -2.79
CA ILE A 67 -14.11 -3.65 -3.54
C ILE A 67 -13.12 -3.94 -4.67
N VAL A 68 -12.74 -2.93 -5.45
CA VAL A 68 -11.75 -3.06 -6.53
C VAL A 68 -10.41 -3.55 -5.99
N LEU A 69 -9.94 -3.02 -4.86
CA LEU A 69 -8.71 -3.46 -4.20
C LEU A 69 -8.80 -4.93 -3.74
N ILE A 70 -9.90 -5.33 -3.10
CA ILE A 70 -10.11 -6.71 -2.63
C ILE A 70 -10.14 -7.66 -3.81
N VAL A 71 -10.92 -7.35 -4.85
CA VAL A 71 -10.97 -8.16 -6.08
C VAL A 71 -9.59 -8.25 -6.73
N SER A 72 -8.82 -7.15 -6.76
CA SER A 72 -7.46 -7.18 -7.31
C SER A 72 -6.55 -8.16 -6.57
N ILE A 73 -6.61 -8.20 -5.24
CA ILE A 73 -5.82 -9.14 -4.42
C ILE A 73 -6.26 -10.59 -4.66
N LEU A 74 -7.57 -10.84 -4.81
CA LEU A 74 -8.11 -12.20 -4.98
C LEU A 74 -7.81 -12.78 -6.36
N VAL A 75 -7.80 -11.94 -7.40
CA VAL A 75 -7.62 -12.36 -8.79
C VAL A 75 -6.15 -12.34 -9.20
N ASP A 76 -5.33 -11.48 -8.61
CA ASP A 76 -3.93 -11.34 -8.98
C ASP A 76 -3.12 -12.61 -8.65
N LYS A 77 -2.37 -13.09 -9.64
CA LYS A 77 -1.44 -14.22 -9.55
C LYS A 77 -0.13 -13.80 -10.21
N PRO A 78 1.04 -14.27 -9.73
CA PRO A 78 1.23 -15.27 -8.68
C PRO A 78 1.28 -14.69 -7.25
N TYR A 79 1.45 -13.38 -7.08
CA TYR A 79 1.80 -12.76 -5.80
C TYR A 79 0.61 -12.18 -5.02
N LYS A 80 -0.63 -12.29 -5.55
CA LYS A 80 -1.86 -11.78 -4.91
C LYS A 80 -1.76 -10.30 -4.51
N GLN A 81 -1.22 -9.49 -5.41
CA GLN A 81 -0.96 -8.07 -5.14
C GLN A 81 -2.23 -7.23 -5.32
N GLY A 82 -2.43 -6.26 -4.43
CA GLY A 82 -3.40 -5.20 -4.69
C GLY A 82 -2.91 -4.26 -5.79
N LEU A 83 -3.82 -3.54 -6.45
CA LEU A 83 -3.43 -2.52 -7.45
C LEU A 83 -2.38 -1.53 -6.94
N HIS A 84 -2.52 -1.10 -5.69
CA HIS A 84 -1.57 -0.20 -5.02
C HIS A 84 -0.17 -0.83 -4.83
N ASP A 85 -0.13 -2.13 -4.50
CA ASP A 85 1.13 -2.88 -4.38
C ASP A 85 1.80 -3.08 -5.74
N LYS A 86 1.00 -3.23 -6.81
CA LYS A 86 1.49 -3.35 -8.19
C LYS A 86 2.12 -2.04 -8.69
N VAL A 87 1.50 -0.90 -8.38
CA VAL A 87 2.06 0.44 -8.66
C VAL A 87 3.40 0.64 -7.95
N GLY A 88 3.50 0.20 -6.69
CA GLY A 88 4.74 0.26 -5.92
C GLY A 88 5.78 -0.81 -6.30
N LYS A 89 5.40 -1.83 -7.10
CA LYS A 89 6.17 -3.07 -7.30
C LYS A 89 6.58 -3.71 -5.98
N THR A 90 5.66 -3.71 -5.01
CA THR A 90 5.87 -4.21 -3.66
C THR A 90 5.03 -5.44 -3.37
N VAL A 91 5.47 -6.27 -2.41
CA VAL A 91 4.72 -7.40 -1.88
C VAL A 91 4.64 -7.30 -0.36
N VAL A 92 3.55 -7.81 0.21
CA VAL A 92 3.42 -7.97 1.66
C VAL A 92 3.90 -9.36 2.03
N VAL A 93 4.90 -9.43 2.91
CA VAL A 93 5.50 -10.67 3.39
C VAL A 93 5.44 -10.72 4.91
N THR A 94 5.61 -11.91 5.46
CA THR A 94 5.85 -12.06 6.91
C THR A 94 7.14 -11.36 7.31
N ALA A 95 7.07 -10.73 8.48
CA ALA A 95 8.10 -9.88 9.05
C ALA A 95 9.39 -10.62 9.38
#